data_AF-Q97CY7-F1
#
_entry.id   AF-Q97CY7-F1
#
_cell.length_a   1.000
_cell.length_b   1.000
_cell.length_c   1.000
_cell.angle_alpha   90.00
_cell.angle_beta   90.00
_cell.angle_gamma   90.00
#
_symmetry.space_group_name_H-M   'P 1'
#
loop_
_entity.id
_entity.type
_entity.pdbx_description
1 polymer ?
#
loop_
_entity_poly.entity_id
_entity_poly.type
_entity_poly.pdbx_seq_one_letter_code
_entity_poly.pdbx_strand_id
1 'polypeptide(L)'
;MNIIEVIINYTVNNYSEEEWCIYDSLKSVREYSRFECIEGESISKLVNLLPMVKDSLTKRILIEIIVNYLYCKYDEGEEVLLFDDNEKLLDKYIDALAEDEISINIQDAQDCLKCFIALGIEKNKIIHQLLKKLDKKIAIKILIFLIDYDDEKILQEFSEICEDVKTAHRIYDRLNILSTFILIVHPLCSKYESIYCVSTQYSDLINAIDDWGWNTPGGANYLIEEKVFTEKEGRILEHLGELLCKNVDINSKEIRNLYYEFFENKDPYDVMFTLP
;
A
#
# COMPACT_ATOMS: atom_id res chain seq x y z
N MET A 1 25.35 -12.50 15.80
CA MET A 1 24.33 -13.51 15.46
C MET A 1 23.10 -12.74 15.03
N ASN A 2 22.71 -12.87 13.75
CA ASN A 2 21.55 -12.16 13.22
C ASN A 2 20.28 -12.77 13.84
N ILE A 3 19.46 -11.96 14.51
CA ILE A 3 18.26 -12.44 15.24
C ILE A 3 17.25 -13.08 14.28
N ILE A 4 17.19 -12.61 13.04
CA ILE A 4 16.33 -13.16 11.99
C ILE A 4 16.75 -14.58 11.62
N GLU A 5 18.05 -14.83 11.51
CA GLU A 5 18.59 -16.17 11.25
C GLU A 5 18.21 -17.16 12.36
N VAL A 6 18.22 -16.69 13.61
CA VAL A 6 17.80 -17.51 14.75
C VAL A 6 16.31 -17.84 14.67
N ILE A 7 15.48 -16.86 14.32
CA ILE A 7 14.02 -17.07 14.19
C ILE A 7 13.72 -18.02 13.03
N ILE A 8 14.37 -17.88 11.87
CA ILE A 8 14.19 -18.79 10.73
C ILE A 8 14.60 -20.22 11.11
N ASN A 9 15.77 -20.40 11.72
CA ASN A 9 16.23 -21.73 12.13
C ASN A 9 15.30 -22.32 13.22
N TYR A 10 14.80 -21.52 14.14
CA TYR A 10 13.80 -21.96 15.11
C TYR A 10 12.50 -22.40 14.42
N THR A 11 12.00 -21.62 13.46
CA THR A 11 10.78 -21.90 12.70
C THR A 11 10.87 -23.23 11.97
N VAL A 12 11.99 -23.47 11.29
CA VAL A 12 12.22 -24.67 10.48
C VAL A 12 12.38 -25.91 11.37
N ASN A 13 13.10 -25.79 12.49
CA ASN A 13 13.38 -26.93 13.37
C ASN A 13 12.18 -27.36 14.24
N ASN A 14 11.21 -26.47 14.48
CA ASN A 14 10.06 -26.74 15.36
C ASN A 14 8.73 -26.85 14.59
N TYR A 15 8.77 -27.04 13.27
CA TYR A 15 7.58 -27.14 12.41
C TYR A 15 6.55 -28.17 12.89
N SER A 16 6.98 -29.22 13.61
CA SER A 16 6.10 -30.28 14.11
C SER A 16 5.32 -29.94 15.38
N GLU A 17 5.62 -28.84 16.05
CA GLU A 17 5.11 -28.59 17.41
C GLU A 17 3.73 -27.89 17.43
N GLU A 18 3.41 -27.00 16.48
CA GLU A 18 2.07 -26.43 16.22
C GLU A 18 2.15 -25.34 15.10
N GLU A 19 1.24 -25.32 14.12
CA GLU A 19 1.34 -24.38 12.97
C GLU A 19 1.25 -22.89 13.37
N TRP A 20 0.59 -22.55 14.48
CA TRP A 20 0.47 -21.15 14.93
C TRP A 20 1.81 -20.55 15.42
N CYS A 21 2.70 -21.37 15.99
CA CYS A 21 4.05 -20.93 16.38
C CYS A 21 4.88 -20.50 15.16
N ILE A 22 4.62 -21.13 14.01
CA ILE A 22 5.27 -20.82 12.73
C ILE A 22 4.76 -19.47 12.23
N TYR A 23 3.44 -19.27 12.27
CA TYR A 23 2.83 -18.00 11.88
C TYR A 23 3.45 -16.82 12.65
N ASP A 24 3.51 -16.90 13.98
CA ASP A 24 4.07 -15.81 14.82
C ASP A 24 5.56 -15.57 14.54
N SER A 25 6.32 -16.64 14.31
CA SER A 25 7.74 -16.55 13.98
C SER A 25 7.96 -15.89 12.61
N LEU A 26 7.21 -16.32 11.59
CA LEU A 26 7.28 -15.73 10.25
C LEU A 26 6.79 -14.28 10.22
N LYS A 27 5.73 -13.95 10.97
CA LYS A 27 5.27 -12.58 11.12
C LYS A 27 6.37 -11.69 11.72
N SER A 28 7.07 -12.19 12.74
CA SER A 28 8.22 -11.50 13.32
C SER A 28 9.36 -11.34 12.31
N VAL A 29 9.65 -12.35 11.49
CA VAL A 29 10.62 -12.22 10.39
C VAL A 29 10.18 -11.10 9.46
N ARG A 30 8.94 -11.10 8.98
CA ARG A 30 8.46 -10.08 8.04
C ARG A 30 8.51 -8.66 8.61
N GLU A 31 8.12 -8.46 9.86
CA GLU A 31 8.06 -7.13 10.49
C GLU A 31 9.44 -6.55 10.83
N TYR A 32 10.42 -7.40 11.16
CA TYR A 32 11.72 -6.96 11.67
C TYR A 32 12.91 -7.23 10.75
N SER A 33 12.69 -7.82 9.57
CA SER A 33 13.78 -8.14 8.65
C SER A 33 14.20 -6.97 7.79
N ARG A 34 15.52 -6.75 7.73
CA ARG A 34 16.18 -6.19 6.56
C ARG A 34 16.49 -7.37 5.64
N PHE A 35 15.65 -7.63 4.64
CA PHE A 35 15.75 -8.84 3.81
C PHE A 35 17.12 -8.98 3.12
N GLU A 36 17.79 -7.87 2.82
CA GLU A 36 19.19 -7.80 2.33
C GLU A 36 20.20 -8.56 3.22
N CYS A 37 19.94 -8.61 4.53
CA CYS A 37 20.81 -9.19 5.55
C CYS A 37 20.56 -10.67 5.84
N ILE A 38 19.59 -11.30 5.14
CA ILE A 38 19.27 -12.71 5.32
C ILE A 38 20.24 -13.57 4.48
N GLU A 39 20.75 -14.65 5.07
CA GLU A 39 21.62 -15.60 4.38
C GLU A 39 20.81 -16.50 3.43
N GLY A 40 21.33 -16.74 2.23
CA GLY A 40 20.64 -17.56 1.21
C GLY A 40 20.33 -19.00 1.65
N GLU A 41 21.13 -19.56 2.56
CA GLU A 41 20.86 -20.87 3.16
C GLU A 41 19.55 -20.87 3.96
N SER A 42 19.28 -19.78 4.69
CA SER A 42 18.06 -19.66 5.49
C SER A 42 16.81 -19.47 4.65
N ILE A 43 16.93 -18.77 3.52
CA ILE A 43 15.85 -18.71 2.53
C ILE A 43 15.62 -20.06 1.90
N SER A 44 16.67 -20.83 1.60
CA SER A 44 16.53 -22.20 1.10
C SER A 44 15.75 -23.09 2.08
N LYS A 45 15.94 -22.90 3.40
CA LYS A 45 15.16 -23.59 4.43
C LYS A 45 13.68 -23.18 4.41
N LEU A 46 13.39 -21.87 4.27
CA LEU A 46 12.01 -21.36 4.14
C LEU A 46 11.31 -21.88 2.89
N VAL A 47 12.01 -21.93 1.75
CA VAL A 47 11.52 -22.55 0.51
C VAL A 47 11.13 -24.00 0.72
N ASN A 48 11.98 -24.78 1.42
CA ASN A 48 11.71 -26.19 1.71
C ASN A 48 10.54 -26.38 2.68
N LEU A 49 10.21 -25.36 3.47
CA LEU A 49 9.05 -25.35 4.36
C LEU A 49 7.74 -25.17 3.60
N LEU A 50 7.75 -24.42 2.49
CA LEU A 50 6.56 -24.06 1.71
C LEU A 50 5.62 -25.23 1.34
N PRO A 51 6.10 -26.40 0.86
CA PRO A 51 5.22 -27.53 0.57
C PRO A 51 4.61 -28.19 1.83
N MET A 52 5.16 -27.92 3.01
CA MET A 52 4.68 -28.50 4.27
C MET A 52 3.54 -27.67 4.88
N VAL A 53 3.57 -26.35 4.71
CA VAL A 53 2.61 -25.39 5.28
C VAL A 53 1.21 -25.60 4.70
N LYS A 54 0.25 -25.98 5.55
CA LYS A 54 -1.15 -26.18 5.11
C LYS A 54 -1.96 -24.90 5.20
N ASP A 55 -1.86 -24.20 6.32
CA ASP A 55 -2.56 -22.96 6.58
C ASP A 55 -2.26 -21.88 5.51
N SER A 56 -3.31 -21.30 4.93
CA SER A 56 -3.21 -20.34 3.83
C SER A 56 -2.57 -19.02 4.28
N LEU A 57 -2.88 -18.56 5.50
CA LEU A 57 -2.32 -17.35 6.07
C LEU A 57 -0.80 -17.47 6.28
N THR A 58 -0.35 -18.57 6.90
CA THR A 58 1.07 -18.89 7.09
C THR A 58 1.78 -19.04 5.75
N LYS A 59 1.13 -19.67 4.77
CA LYS A 59 1.66 -19.84 3.41
C LYS A 59 1.86 -18.49 2.71
N ARG A 60 0.93 -17.55 2.84
CA ARG A 60 1.08 -16.18 2.28
C ARG A 60 2.29 -15.47 2.88
N ILE A 61 2.41 -15.41 4.20
CA ILE A 61 3.54 -14.73 4.87
C ILE A 61 4.87 -15.37 4.45
N LEU A 62 4.91 -16.70 4.34
CA LEU A 62 6.10 -17.40 3.89
C LEU A 62 6.49 -17.02 2.46
N ILE A 63 5.52 -16.97 1.53
CA ILE A 63 5.77 -16.54 0.15
C ILE A 63 6.19 -15.07 0.11
N GLU A 64 5.54 -14.19 0.87
CA GLU A 64 5.90 -12.77 0.98
C GLU A 64 7.37 -12.61 1.40
N ILE A 65 7.83 -13.35 2.41
CA ILE A 65 9.24 -13.30 2.86
C ILE A 65 10.19 -13.77 1.75
N ILE A 66 9.88 -14.91 1.10
CA ILE A 66 10.72 -15.47 0.03
C ILE A 66 10.83 -14.48 -1.14
N VAL A 67 9.70 -13.93 -1.59
CA VAL A 67 9.64 -13.04 -2.76
C VAL A 67 10.33 -11.71 -2.48
N ASN A 68 10.12 -11.11 -1.29
CA ASN A 68 10.82 -9.88 -0.90
C ASN A 68 12.34 -10.08 -0.84
N TYR A 69 12.80 -11.21 -0.30
CA TYR A 69 14.22 -11.54 -0.31
C TYR A 69 14.78 -11.66 -1.73
N LEU A 70 14.10 -12.41 -2.60
CA LEU A 70 14.54 -12.60 -3.98
C LEU A 70 14.63 -11.27 -4.73
N TYR A 71 13.66 -10.38 -4.52
CA TYR A 71 13.69 -9.03 -5.08
C TYR A 71 14.93 -8.24 -4.62
N CYS A 72 15.23 -8.24 -3.31
CA CYS A 72 16.43 -7.57 -2.79
C CYS A 72 17.74 -8.13 -3.40
N LYS A 73 17.82 -9.44 -3.65
CA LYS A 73 19.02 -10.07 -4.21
C LYS A 73 19.15 -9.94 -5.73
N TYR A 74 18.02 -9.80 -6.43
CA TYR A 74 18.01 -9.50 -7.86
C TYR A 74 18.73 -8.17 -8.15
N ASP A 75 18.51 -7.15 -7.32
CA ASP A 75 19.18 -5.85 -7.45
C ASP A 75 20.69 -5.88 -7.15
N GLU A 76 21.18 -6.92 -6.45
CA GLU A 76 22.61 -7.11 -6.12
C GLU A 76 23.40 -7.89 -7.20
N GLY A 77 22.74 -8.33 -8.28
CA GLY A 77 23.38 -9.09 -9.36
C GLY A 77 23.75 -10.53 -9.00
N GLU A 78 23.21 -11.06 -7.89
CA GLU A 78 23.35 -12.46 -7.51
C GLU A 78 22.32 -13.32 -8.25
N GLU A 79 22.61 -13.69 -9.50
CA GLU A 79 21.79 -14.62 -10.33
C GLU A 79 21.56 -16.01 -9.68
N VAL A 80 22.23 -16.32 -8.57
CA VAL A 80 22.43 -17.67 -8.05
C VAL A 80 21.21 -18.24 -7.28
N LEU A 81 20.24 -17.41 -6.91
CA LEU A 81 19.03 -17.86 -6.20
C LEU A 81 17.75 -17.61 -6.99
N LEU A 82 17.82 -17.54 -8.32
CA LEU A 82 16.62 -17.57 -9.14
C LEU A 82 15.87 -18.87 -8.83
N PHE A 83 14.78 -18.71 -8.08
CA PHE A 83 13.75 -19.71 -7.99
C PHE A 83 13.28 -19.92 -9.44
N ASP A 84 13.70 -21.02 -10.07
CA ASP A 84 13.43 -21.35 -11.48
C ASP A 84 11.92 -21.42 -11.83
N ASP A 85 11.05 -21.10 -10.87
CA ASP A 85 9.61 -21.19 -10.99
C ASP A 85 8.86 -20.10 -10.21
N ASN A 86 9.24 -18.83 -10.43
CA ASN A 86 8.49 -17.67 -9.92
C ASN A 86 6.99 -17.75 -10.29
N GLU A 87 6.66 -18.39 -11.42
CA GLU A 87 5.27 -18.60 -11.83
C GLU A 87 4.52 -19.56 -10.90
N LYS A 88 5.08 -20.73 -10.55
CA LYS A 88 4.45 -21.62 -9.57
C LYS A 88 4.37 -20.98 -8.19
N LEU A 89 5.32 -20.14 -7.82
CA LEU A 89 5.28 -19.41 -6.56
C LEU A 89 4.13 -18.38 -6.55
N LEU A 90 3.94 -17.66 -7.66
CA LEU A 90 2.77 -16.79 -7.85
C LEU A 90 1.48 -17.59 -7.78
N ASP A 91 1.38 -18.71 -8.49
CA ASP A 91 0.15 -19.53 -8.50
C ASP A 91 -0.24 -19.95 -7.07
N LYS A 92 0.74 -20.41 -6.28
CA LYS A 92 0.55 -20.74 -4.85
C LYS A 92 0.14 -19.53 -4.02
N TYR A 93 0.67 -18.35 -4.32
CA TYR A 93 0.32 -17.12 -3.63
C TYR A 93 -1.13 -16.72 -3.89
N ILE A 94 -1.55 -16.72 -5.16
CA ILE A 94 -2.93 -16.39 -5.53
C ILE A 94 -3.90 -17.44 -4.97
N ASP A 95 -3.55 -18.73 -4.98
CA ASP A 95 -4.36 -19.78 -4.33
C ASP A 95 -4.51 -19.52 -2.83
N ALA A 96 -3.43 -19.14 -2.14
CA ALA A 96 -3.47 -18.84 -0.72
C ALA A 96 -4.28 -17.57 -0.40
N LEU A 97 -4.27 -16.56 -1.29
CA LEU A 97 -5.15 -15.40 -1.19
C LEU A 97 -6.63 -15.79 -1.33
N ALA A 98 -6.95 -16.67 -2.28
CA ALA A 98 -8.32 -17.12 -2.53
C ALA A 98 -8.86 -18.04 -1.43
N GLU A 99 -8.00 -18.83 -0.79
CA GLU A 99 -8.39 -19.72 0.32
C GLU A 99 -8.81 -18.95 1.59
N ASP A 100 -8.25 -17.76 1.84
CA ASP A 100 -8.61 -16.92 2.99
C ASP A 100 -8.63 -15.42 2.65
N GLU A 101 -9.68 -15.07 1.91
CA GLU A 101 -9.95 -13.72 1.43
C GLU A 101 -10.19 -12.69 2.57
N ILE A 102 -10.67 -13.13 3.73
CA ILE A 102 -11.11 -12.25 4.82
C ILE A 102 -9.92 -11.65 5.55
N SER A 103 -8.81 -12.39 5.67
CA SER A 103 -7.62 -11.97 6.41
C SER A 103 -6.52 -11.39 5.52
N ILE A 104 -6.82 -11.07 4.25
CA ILE A 104 -5.85 -10.44 3.35
C ILE A 104 -5.49 -9.04 3.89
N ASN A 105 -4.21 -8.84 4.21
CA ASN A 105 -3.65 -7.50 4.27
C ASN A 105 -3.37 -7.02 2.84
N ILE A 106 -4.14 -6.03 2.39
CA ILE A 106 -4.08 -5.51 1.02
C ILE A 106 -2.70 -4.93 0.69
N GLN A 107 -2.07 -4.24 1.65
CA GLN A 107 -0.75 -3.63 1.45
C GLN A 107 0.33 -4.70 1.25
N ASP A 108 0.37 -5.70 2.13
CA ASP A 108 1.33 -6.82 2.04
C ASP A 108 1.19 -7.56 0.70
N ALA A 109 -0.05 -7.76 0.24
CA ALA A 109 -0.33 -8.38 -1.05
C ALA A 109 0.13 -7.54 -2.24
N GLN A 110 -0.08 -6.23 -2.19
CA GLN A 110 0.37 -5.32 -3.22
C GLN A 110 1.89 -5.28 -3.32
N ASP A 111 2.58 -5.18 -2.20
CA ASP A 111 4.04 -5.15 -2.16
C ASP A 111 4.64 -6.47 -2.66
N CYS A 112 4.07 -7.61 -2.25
CA CYS A 112 4.49 -8.92 -2.75
C CYS A 112 4.29 -9.05 -4.27
N LEU A 113 3.16 -8.60 -4.81
CA LEU A 113 2.89 -8.65 -6.24
C LEU A 113 3.79 -7.69 -7.05
N LYS A 114 4.15 -6.53 -6.50
CA LYS A 114 5.17 -5.65 -7.10
C LYS A 114 6.53 -6.33 -7.18
N CYS A 115 6.93 -7.05 -6.14
CA CYS A 115 8.16 -7.85 -6.18
C CYS A 115 8.09 -8.97 -7.23
N PHE A 116 6.96 -9.64 -7.40
CA PHE A 116 6.79 -10.60 -8.52
C PHE A 116 6.97 -9.94 -9.90
N ILE A 117 6.43 -8.72 -10.09
CA ILE A 117 6.61 -7.96 -11.33
C ILE A 117 8.10 -7.64 -11.55
N ALA A 118 8.80 -7.18 -10.51
CA ALA A 118 10.22 -6.89 -10.56
C ALA A 118 11.07 -8.14 -10.87
N LEU A 119 10.64 -9.31 -10.39
CA LEU A 119 11.23 -10.62 -10.68
C LEU A 119 10.86 -11.18 -12.07
N GLY A 120 10.26 -10.36 -12.94
CA GLY A 120 10.01 -10.67 -14.35
C GLY A 120 8.65 -11.29 -14.65
N ILE A 121 7.74 -11.38 -13.67
CA ILE A 121 6.37 -11.82 -13.96
C ILE A 121 5.57 -10.70 -14.63
N GLU A 122 4.95 -11.01 -15.77
CA GLU A 122 4.12 -10.04 -16.48
C GLU A 122 2.93 -9.58 -15.64
N LYS A 123 2.78 -8.25 -15.50
CA LYS A 123 1.67 -7.60 -14.78
C LYS A 123 0.30 -8.12 -15.26
N ASN A 124 0.11 -8.31 -16.57
CA ASN A 124 -1.11 -8.89 -17.17
C ASN A 124 -1.47 -10.28 -16.63
N LYS A 125 -0.47 -11.13 -16.38
CA LYS A 125 -0.68 -12.47 -15.85
C LYS A 125 -1.19 -12.41 -14.42
N ILE A 126 -0.61 -11.54 -13.59
CA ILE A 126 -1.05 -11.31 -12.20
C ILE A 126 -2.51 -10.84 -12.19
N ILE A 127 -2.85 -9.86 -13.02
CA ILE A 127 -4.21 -9.32 -13.10
C ILE A 127 -5.21 -10.42 -13.50
N HIS A 128 -4.91 -11.20 -14.54
CA HIS A 128 -5.76 -12.35 -14.93
C HIS A 128 -5.98 -13.33 -13.79
N GLN A 129 -4.94 -13.67 -13.03
CA GLN A 129 -5.06 -14.63 -11.94
C GLN A 129 -5.89 -14.09 -10.79
N LEU A 130 -5.68 -12.84 -10.38
CA LEU A 130 -6.46 -12.18 -9.34
C LEU A 130 -7.95 -12.17 -9.71
N LEU A 131 -8.27 -11.74 -10.92
CA LEU A 131 -9.66 -11.64 -11.40
C LEU A 131 -10.34 -12.99 -11.59
N LYS A 132 -9.56 -14.03 -11.86
CA LYS A 132 -10.07 -15.39 -12.03
C LYS A 132 -10.34 -16.08 -10.70
N LYS A 133 -9.53 -15.83 -9.68
CA LYS A 133 -9.52 -16.60 -8.41
C LYS A 133 -10.15 -15.86 -7.23
N LEU A 134 -10.14 -14.53 -7.23
CA LEU A 134 -10.63 -13.73 -6.10
C LEU A 134 -12.01 -13.12 -6.38
N ASP A 135 -12.73 -12.79 -5.31
CA ASP A 135 -13.88 -11.88 -5.40
C ASP A 135 -13.49 -10.55 -6.05
N LYS A 136 -14.37 -10.03 -6.92
CA LYS A 136 -14.13 -8.80 -7.70
C LYS A 136 -13.74 -7.63 -6.80
N LYS A 137 -14.37 -7.47 -5.63
CA LYS A 137 -14.10 -6.35 -4.73
C LYS A 137 -12.70 -6.43 -4.13
N ILE A 138 -12.25 -7.64 -3.79
CA ILE A 138 -10.91 -7.86 -3.22
C ILE A 138 -9.85 -7.69 -4.30
N ALA A 139 -10.09 -8.25 -5.49
CA ALA A 139 -9.20 -8.05 -6.63
C ALA A 139 -9.02 -6.55 -6.92
N ILE A 140 -10.10 -5.77 -7.00
CA ILE A 140 -10.01 -4.31 -7.21
C ILE A 140 -9.15 -3.66 -6.12
N LYS A 141 -9.36 -3.97 -4.84
CA LYS A 141 -8.56 -3.39 -3.74
C LYS A 141 -7.06 -3.61 -3.94
N ILE A 142 -6.66 -4.82 -4.34
CA ILE A 142 -5.26 -5.16 -4.62
C ILE A 142 -4.79 -4.40 -5.86
N LEU A 143 -5.62 -4.31 -6.92
CA LEU A 143 -5.25 -3.70 -8.19
C LEU A 143 -5.04 -2.17 -8.14
N ILE A 144 -5.61 -1.45 -7.16
CA ILE A 144 -5.49 0.01 -7.03
C ILE A 144 -4.04 0.51 -7.11
N PHE A 145 -3.07 -0.22 -6.53
CA PHE A 145 -1.65 0.17 -6.56
C PHE A 145 -0.78 -0.73 -7.44
N LEU A 146 -1.39 -1.57 -8.29
CA LEU A 146 -0.69 -2.37 -9.28
C LEU A 146 -0.87 -1.84 -10.71
N ILE A 147 -2.01 -1.22 -11.01
CA ILE A 147 -2.30 -0.63 -12.32
C ILE A 147 -2.03 0.87 -12.23
N ASP A 148 -1.03 1.32 -12.97
CA ASP A 148 -0.71 2.74 -13.08
C ASP A 148 -1.67 3.41 -14.09
N TYR A 149 -1.91 4.71 -13.95
CA TYR A 149 -2.78 5.44 -14.88
C TYR A 149 -2.29 5.36 -16.34
N ASP A 150 -0.99 5.18 -16.55
CA ASP A 150 -0.34 5.16 -17.86
C ASP A 150 -0.21 3.75 -18.47
N ASP A 151 -0.75 2.70 -17.82
CA ASP A 151 -0.70 1.31 -18.31
C ASP A 151 -1.67 1.05 -19.48
N GLU A 152 -1.56 1.79 -20.59
CA GLU A 152 -2.53 1.81 -21.70
C GLU A 152 -2.93 0.42 -22.23
N LYS A 153 -1.97 -0.52 -22.32
CA LYS A 153 -2.23 -1.88 -22.79
C LYS A 153 -3.13 -2.65 -21.82
N ILE A 154 -2.89 -2.50 -20.53
CA ILE A 154 -3.68 -3.13 -19.46
C ILE A 154 -5.08 -2.52 -19.43
N LEU A 155 -5.15 -1.19 -19.56
CA LEU A 155 -6.41 -0.45 -19.62
C LEU A 155 -7.29 -0.90 -20.78
N GLN A 156 -6.70 -1.24 -21.93
CA GLN A 156 -7.44 -1.77 -23.08
C GLN A 156 -7.93 -3.20 -22.84
N GLU A 157 -7.06 -4.07 -22.30
CA GLU A 157 -7.36 -5.50 -22.10
C GLU A 157 -8.40 -5.74 -21.00
N PHE A 158 -8.40 -4.92 -19.95
CA PHE A 158 -9.27 -5.05 -18.78
C PHE A 158 -10.19 -3.84 -18.57
N SER A 159 -10.66 -3.24 -19.66
CA SER A 159 -11.41 -1.96 -19.66
C SER A 159 -12.52 -1.86 -18.59
N GLU A 160 -13.36 -2.89 -18.44
CA GLU A 160 -14.45 -2.89 -17.45
C GLU A 160 -13.97 -2.80 -16.00
N ILE A 161 -12.85 -3.45 -15.67
CA ILE A 161 -12.28 -3.44 -14.31
C ILE A 161 -11.39 -2.22 -14.10
N CYS A 162 -10.72 -1.76 -15.16
CA CYS A 162 -9.86 -0.60 -15.08
C CYS A 162 -10.63 0.67 -14.75
N GLU A 163 -11.88 0.83 -15.19
CA GLU A 163 -12.70 1.98 -14.77
C GLU A 163 -13.07 1.94 -13.28
N ASP A 164 -13.37 0.75 -12.74
CA ASP A 164 -13.59 0.56 -11.30
C ASP A 164 -12.30 0.86 -10.50
N VAL A 165 -11.14 0.40 -10.99
CA VAL A 165 -9.82 0.64 -10.38
C VAL A 165 -9.44 2.11 -10.43
N LYS A 166 -9.58 2.79 -11.58
CA LYS A 166 -9.35 4.24 -11.72
C LYS A 166 -10.25 5.05 -10.80
N THR A 167 -11.52 4.68 -10.71
CA THR A 167 -12.45 5.36 -9.79
C THR A 167 -12.03 5.17 -8.34
N ALA A 168 -11.64 3.95 -7.97
CA ALA A 168 -11.14 3.68 -6.62
C ALA A 168 -9.82 4.42 -6.31
N HIS A 169 -8.91 4.53 -7.28
CA HIS A 169 -7.66 5.28 -7.16
C HIS A 169 -7.94 6.77 -6.92
N ARG A 170 -8.78 7.41 -7.73
CA ARG A 170 -9.17 8.81 -7.53
C ARG A 170 -9.83 9.05 -6.18
N ILE A 171 -10.69 8.13 -5.72
CA ILE A 171 -11.29 8.20 -4.38
C ILE A 171 -10.21 8.08 -3.31
N TYR A 172 -9.25 7.17 -3.46
CA TYR A 172 -8.13 7.00 -2.54
C TYR A 172 -7.27 8.27 -2.44
N ASP A 173 -6.90 8.86 -3.58
CA ASP A 173 -6.13 10.11 -3.63
C ASP A 173 -6.88 11.24 -2.92
N ARG A 174 -8.17 11.37 -3.23
CA ARG A 174 -9.06 12.34 -2.60
C ARG A 174 -9.13 12.15 -1.09
N LEU A 175 -9.30 10.91 -0.62
CA LEU A 175 -9.35 10.56 0.80
C LEU A 175 -8.06 10.96 1.51
N ASN A 176 -6.90 10.63 0.95
CA ASN A 176 -5.61 10.93 1.56
C ASN A 176 -5.34 12.43 1.64
N ILE A 177 -5.57 13.14 0.54
CA ILE A 177 -5.35 14.59 0.47
C ILE A 177 -6.31 15.32 1.42
N LEU A 178 -7.59 14.95 1.44
CA LEU A 178 -8.57 15.59 2.32
C LEU A 178 -8.39 15.23 3.79
N SER A 179 -7.95 14.02 4.11
CA SER A 179 -7.61 13.66 5.50
C SER A 179 -6.47 14.56 6.02
N THR A 180 -5.46 14.79 5.18
CA THR A 180 -4.32 15.67 5.50
C THR A 180 -4.77 17.14 5.56
N PHE A 181 -5.59 17.58 4.61
CA PHE A 181 -6.18 18.92 4.62
C PHE A 181 -6.91 19.19 5.94
N ILE A 182 -7.82 18.29 6.33
CA ILE A 182 -8.60 18.40 7.58
C ILE A 182 -7.68 18.42 8.79
N LEU A 183 -6.62 17.59 8.82
CA LEU A 183 -5.63 17.59 9.90
C LEU A 183 -5.02 18.99 10.11
N ILE A 184 -4.73 19.70 9.02
CA ILE A 184 -4.11 21.03 9.04
C ILE A 184 -5.14 22.12 9.38
N VAL A 185 -6.28 22.15 8.69
CA VAL A 185 -7.21 23.31 8.77
C VAL A 185 -8.23 23.22 9.89
N HIS A 186 -8.51 22.02 10.41
CA HIS A 186 -9.55 21.83 11.40
C HIS A 186 -9.05 22.12 12.82
N PRO A 187 -9.66 23.07 13.56
CA PRO A 187 -9.11 23.58 14.82
C PRO A 187 -9.03 22.52 15.93
N LEU A 188 -9.89 21.49 15.91
CA LEU A 188 -9.83 20.41 16.88
C LEU A 188 -8.76 19.37 16.52
N CYS A 189 -8.46 19.18 15.23
CA CYS A 189 -7.44 18.21 14.81
C CYS A 189 -6.06 18.70 15.26
N SER A 190 -5.73 19.97 14.98
CA SER A 190 -4.49 20.58 15.47
C SER A 190 -4.42 20.62 17.01
N LYS A 191 -5.50 21.00 17.69
CA LYS A 191 -5.51 21.07 19.17
C LYS A 191 -5.23 19.72 19.85
N TYR A 192 -5.70 18.63 19.25
CA TYR A 192 -5.59 17.29 19.82
C TYR A 192 -4.61 16.41 19.06
N GLU A 193 -3.65 17.00 18.32
CA GLU A 193 -2.67 16.28 17.49
C GLU A 193 -1.84 15.23 18.26
N SER A 194 -1.71 15.34 19.58
CA SER A 194 -0.96 14.37 20.39
C SER A 194 -1.78 13.13 20.76
N ILE A 195 -3.10 13.16 20.55
CA ILE A 195 -4.03 12.10 20.97
C ILE A 195 -5.13 11.80 19.93
N TYR A 196 -5.06 12.39 18.74
CA TYR A 196 -6.04 12.16 17.69
C TYR A 196 -5.87 10.77 17.06
N CYS A 197 -6.99 10.19 16.61
CA CYS A 197 -7.02 8.88 15.97
C CYS A 197 -7.35 8.96 14.47
N VAL A 198 -7.14 10.12 13.83
CA VAL A 198 -7.34 10.24 12.38
C VAL A 198 -6.08 9.69 11.72
N SER A 199 -6.19 8.52 11.09
CA SER A 199 -5.11 7.98 10.27
C SER A 199 -4.95 8.86 9.03
N THR A 200 -3.87 9.62 8.97
CA THR A 200 -3.40 10.25 7.72
C THR A 200 -2.16 9.52 7.25
N GLN A 201 -1.64 9.87 6.07
CA GLN A 201 -0.35 9.36 5.61
C GLN A 201 0.84 9.86 6.48
N TYR A 202 0.60 10.82 7.38
CA TYR A 202 1.59 11.40 8.27
C TYR A 202 1.37 10.99 9.72
N SER A 203 2.48 10.77 10.44
CA SER A 203 2.48 10.43 11.87
C SER A 203 2.13 11.61 12.79
N ASP A 204 2.38 12.83 12.33
CA ASP A 204 2.15 14.07 13.08
C ASP A 204 1.83 15.23 12.12
N LEU A 205 1.33 16.32 12.69
CA LEU A 205 0.91 17.51 11.95
C LEU A 205 2.09 18.21 11.26
N ILE A 206 3.29 18.18 11.85
CA ILE A 206 4.47 18.88 11.31
C ILE A 206 4.86 18.25 9.98
N ASN A 207 4.93 16.92 9.92
CA ASN A 207 5.23 16.20 8.68
C ASN A 207 4.18 16.49 7.59
N ALA A 208 2.91 16.60 7.97
CA ALA A 208 1.84 16.96 7.03
C ALA A 208 1.98 18.39 6.47
N ILE A 209 2.46 19.32 7.28
CA ILE A 209 2.72 20.71 6.85
C ILE A 209 3.94 20.76 5.93
N ASP A 210 5.03 20.11 6.33
CA ASP A 210 6.32 20.16 5.62
C ASP A 210 6.24 19.49 4.23
N ASP A 211 5.43 18.45 4.10
CA ASP A 211 5.24 17.69 2.85
C ASP A 211 3.99 18.14 2.05
N TRP A 212 3.43 19.31 2.36
CA TRP A 212 2.27 19.81 1.62
C TRP A 212 2.64 20.19 0.18
N GLY A 213 2.39 19.27 -0.76
CA GLY A 213 2.81 19.37 -2.15
C GLY A 213 2.16 20.48 -2.99
N TRP A 214 1.10 21.13 -2.48
CA TRP A 214 0.34 22.14 -3.23
C TRP A 214 0.83 23.58 -3.02
N ASN A 215 2.04 23.75 -2.50
CA ASN A 215 2.61 25.06 -2.21
C ASN A 215 3.07 25.86 -3.45
N THR A 216 2.96 25.27 -4.64
CA THR A 216 3.31 25.91 -5.91
C THR A 216 2.07 26.23 -6.74
N PRO A 217 2.03 27.38 -7.44
CA PRO A 217 0.92 27.70 -8.34
C PRO A 217 0.72 26.63 -9.41
N GLY A 218 -0.51 26.14 -9.55
CA GLY A 218 -0.84 25.04 -10.47
C GLY A 218 -0.46 23.65 -9.94
N GLY A 219 0.00 23.53 -8.70
CA GLY A 219 0.32 22.25 -8.08
C GLY A 219 -0.88 21.29 -8.06
N ALA A 220 -2.11 21.80 -8.00
CA ALA A 220 -3.32 20.97 -7.98
C ALA A 220 -3.89 20.66 -9.37
N ASN A 221 -3.29 21.16 -10.46
CA ASN A 221 -3.87 21.05 -11.81
C ASN A 221 -4.09 19.60 -12.25
N TYR A 222 -3.12 18.71 -12.00
CA TYR A 222 -3.24 17.31 -12.42
C TYR A 222 -4.43 16.62 -11.72
N LEU A 223 -4.71 16.95 -10.45
CA LEU A 223 -5.84 16.40 -9.72
C LEU A 223 -7.18 16.92 -10.23
N ILE A 224 -7.20 18.14 -10.77
CA ILE A 224 -8.38 18.70 -11.43
C ILE A 224 -8.61 18.01 -12.77
N GLU A 225 -7.53 17.84 -13.56
CA GLU A 225 -7.56 17.16 -14.87
C GLU A 225 -8.05 15.70 -14.74
N GLU A 226 -7.57 14.99 -13.71
CA GLU A 226 -7.99 13.63 -13.37
C GLU A 226 -9.38 13.55 -12.71
N LYS A 227 -10.03 14.70 -12.46
CA LYS A 227 -11.33 14.80 -11.78
C LYS A 227 -11.32 14.18 -10.37
N VAL A 228 -10.23 14.38 -9.64
CA VAL A 228 -10.12 14.10 -8.20
C VAL A 228 -10.71 15.27 -7.41
N PHE A 229 -10.44 16.50 -7.86
CA PHE A 229 -10.95 17.74 -7.27
C PHE A 229 -11.61 18.64 -8.32
N THR A 230 -12.57 19.46 -7.89
CA THR A 230 -13.07 20.57 -8.71
C THR A 230 -12.02 21.69 -8.80
N GLU A 231 -12.13 22.57 -9.79
CA GLU A 231 -11.28 23.78 -9.87
C GLU A 231 -11.31 24.62 -8.58
N LYS A 232 -12.48 24.69 -7.93
CA LYS A 232 -12.63 25.43 -6.67
C LYS A 232 -11.82 24.77 -5.56
N GLU A 233 -11.98 23.46 -5.40
CA GLU A 233 -11.26 22.69 -4.38
C GLU A 233 -9.75 22.77 -4.59
N GLY A 234 -9.27 22.62 -5.83
CA GLY A 234 -7.85 22.75 -6.16
C GLY A 234 -7.28 24.13 -5.81
N ARG A 235 -8.00 25.22 -6.10
CA ARG A 235 -7.59 26.57 -5.68
C ARG A 235 -7.47 26.73 -4.16
N ILE A 236 -8.34 26.08 -3.38
CA ILE A 236 -8.27 26.13 -1.92
C ILE A 236 -7.07 25.34 -1.39
N LEU A 237 -6.76 24.18 -1.99
CA LEU A 237 -5.58 23.38 -1.64
C LEU A 237 -4.27 24.15 -1.92
N GLU A 238 -4.20 24.83 -3.06
CA GLU A 238 -3.06 25.71 -3.41
C GLU A 238 -2.97 26.89 -2.45
N HIS A 239 -4.11 27.52 -2.12
CA HIS A 239 -4.13 28.62 -1.17
C HIS A 239 -3.63 28.19 0.21
N LEU A 240 -3.99 26.99 0.69
CA LEU A 240 -3.40 26.44 1.91
C LEU A 240 -1.88 26.34 1.79
N GLY A 241 -1.37 25.77 0.69
CA GLY A 241 0.06 25.63 0.46
C GLY A 241 0.81 26.96 0.48
N GLU A 242 0.24 28.02 -0.12
CA GLU A 242 0.81 29.36 -0.06
C GLU A 242 0.88 29.92 1.37
N LEU A 243 -0.14 29.68 2.19
CA LEU A 243 -0.18 30.14 3.58
C LEU A 243 0.87 29.43 4.42
N LEU A 244 1.03 28.11 4.23
CA LEU A 244 2.04 27.30 4.91
C LEU A 244 3.45 27.77 4.53
N CYS A 245 3.74 28.01 3.25
CA CYS A 245 5.04 28.55 2.81
C CYS A 245 5.36 29.94 3.40
N LYS A 246 4.34 30.75 3.67
CA LYS A 246 4.48 32.06 4.32
C LYS A 246 4.60 31.95 5.84
N ASN A 247 4.62 30.75 6.41
CA ASN A 247 4.60 30.48 7.85
C ASN A 247 3.45 31.18 8.57
N VAL A 248 2.28 31.24 7.93
CA VAL A 248 1.06 31.75 8.57
C VAL A 248 0.71 30.83 9.74
N ASP A 249 0.38 31.41 10.88
CA ASP A 249 -0.04 30.65 12.06
C ASP A 249 -1.19 29.69 11.71
N ILE A 250 -1.00 28.39 11.93
CA ILE A 250 -2.00 27.35 11.70
C ILE A 250 -3.31 27.59 12.46
N ASN A 251 -3.26 28.35 13.56
CA ASN A 251 -4.42 28.74 14.34
C ASN A 251 -5.07 30.05 13.86
N SER A 252 -4.52 30.68 12.81
CA SER A 252 -5.07 31.90 12.24
C SER A 252 -6.47 31.68 11.70
N LYS A 253 -7.24 32.77 11.68
CA LYS A 253 -8.58 32.77 11.07
C LYS A 253 -8.51 32.44 9.57
N GLU A 254 -7.44 32.84 8.90
CA GLU A 254 -7.25 32.62 7.47
C GLU A 254 -7.20 31.12 7.13
N ILE A 255 -6.32 30.36 7.79
CA ILE A 255 -6.22 28.90 7.61
C ILE A 255 -7.53 28.21 8.01
N ARG A 256 -8.14 28.61 9.14
CA ARG A 256 -9.41 28.00 9.60
C ARG A 256 -10.60 28.26 8.67
N ASN A 257 -10.60 29.39 7.96
CA ASN A 257 -11.68 29.71 7.02
C ASN A 257 -11.66 28.76 5.81
N LEU A 258 -10.49 28.22 5.43
CA LEU A 258 -10.37 27.28 4.32
C LEU A 258 -11.23 26.03 4.53
N TYR A 259 -11.39 25.57 5.77
CA TYR A 259 -12.30 24.46 6.08
C TYR A 259 -13.73 24.76 5.62
N TYR A 260 -14.28 25.92 6.02
CA TYR A 260 -15.64 26.29 5.67
C TYR A 260 -15.79 26.59 4.17
N GLU A 261 -14.76 27.19 3.57
CA GLU A 261 -14.74 27.46 2.13
C GLU A 261 -14.72 26.16 1.32
N PHE A 262 -13.99 25.15 1.78
CA PHE A 262 -13.88 23.86 1.10
C PHE A 262 -15.18 23.06 1.19
N PHE A 263 -15.70 22.86 2.42
CA PHE A 263 -16.82 21.94 2.63
C PHE A 263 -18.21 22.59 2.45
N GLU A 264 -18.35 23.92 2.52
CA GLU A 264 -19.63 24.63 2.31
C GLU A 264 -20.83 24.09 3.13
N ASN A 265 -20.60 23.63 4.37
CA ASN A 265 -21.57 22.96 5.25
C ASN A 265 -21.99 21.55 4.82
N LYS A 266 -21.32 20.93 3.84
CA LYS A 266 -21.44 19.49 3.57
C LYS A 266 -20.72 18.69 4.64
N ASP A 267 -21.14 17.44 4.83
CA ASP A 267 -20.41 16.49 5.68
C ASP A 267 -19.04 16.21 5.03
N PRO A 268 -17.91 16.44 5.73
CA PRO A 268 -16.58 16.13 5.22
C PRO A 268 -16.43 14.67 4.75
N TYR A 269 -17.10 13.71 5.40
CA TYR A 269 -17.06 12.32 4.98
C TYR A 269 -17.73 12.13 3.62
N ASP A 270 -18.91 12.72 3.41
CA ASP A 270 -19.58 12.65 2.10
C ASP A 270 -18.71 13.26 1.00
N VAL A 271 -18.06 14.40 1.30
CA VAL A 271 -17.14 15.06 0.36
C VAL A 271 -15.91 14.20 0.06
N MET A 272 -15.37 13.50 1.05
CA MET A 272 -14.20 12.63 0.90
C MET A 272 -14.46 11.39 0.04
N PHE A 273 -15.65 10.82 0.12
CA PHE A 273 -16.02 9.61 -0.63
C PHE A 273 -16.73 9.90 -1.98
N THR A 274 -16.83 11.17 -2.38
CA THR A 274 -17.51 11.58 -3.62
C THR A 274 -16.55 12.29 -4.56
N LEU A 275 -16.43 11.80 -5.79
CA LEU A 275 -15.69 12.49 -6.85
C LEU A 275 -16.53 13.65 -7.44
N PRO A 276 -15.88 14.71 -7.95
CA PRO A 276 -16.49 15.80 -8.71
C PRO A 276 -17.47 15.40 -9.82
#